data_AF-A0A1G5E4X7-F1
#
_entry.id   AF-A0A1G5E4X7-F1
#
_cell.length_a   1.000
_cell.length_b   1.000
_cell.length_c   1.000
_cell.angle_alpha   90.00
_cell.angle_beta   90.00
_cell.angle_gamma   90.00
#
_symmetry.space_group_name_H-M   'P 1'
#
loop_
_entity.id
_entity.type
_entity.pdbx_description
1 polymer ?
#
loop_
_entity_poly.entity_id
_entity_poly.type
_entity_poly.pdbx_seq_one_letter_code
_entity_poly.pdbx_strand_id
1 'polypeptide(L)' 'MINEIIFMEIRLLGEFCRKYKMNRATANDIFSKYEIWQYIEECYDMFHINGDEYNLNDISRILKRKGAI' A
#
# COMPACT_ATOMS: atom_id res chain seq x y z
N MET A 1 -8.96 -13.73 -8.03
CA MET A 1 -8.23 -13.64 -6.77
C MET A 1 -6.78 -13.22 -6.94
N ILE A 2 -5.78 -14.10 -7.19
CA ILE A 2 -4.35 -13.68 -7.22
C ILE A 2 -4.09 -12.50 -8.16
N ASN A 3 -4.65 -12.53 -9.38
CA ASN A 3 -4.48 -11.43 -10.32
C ASN A 3 -5.07 -10.10 -9.81
N GLU A 4 -6.17 -10.13 -9.06
CA GLU A 4 -6.85 -8.93 -8.57
C GLU A 4 -6.10 -8.27 -7.42
N ILE A 5 -5.50 -9.08 -6.52
CA ILE A 5 -4.63 -8.60 -5.44
C ILE A 5 -3.43 -7.88 -6.05
N ILE A 6 -2.72 -8.52 -7.00
CA ILE A 6 -1.55 -7.94 -7.66
C ILE A 6 -1.91 -6.62 -8.38
N PHE A 7 -3.05 -6.55 -9.07
CA PHE A 7 -3.49 -5.30 -9.71
C PHE A 7 -3.74 -4.19 -8.70
N MET A 8 -4.34 -4.51 -7.55
CA MET A 8 -4.57 -3.54 -6.48
C MET A 8 -3.26 -3.09 -5.84
N GLU A 9 -2.34 -4.00 -5.56
CA GLU A 9 -1.01 -3.69 -5.02
C GLU A 9 -0.23 -2.73 -5.93
N ILE A 10 -0.19 -3.01 -7.23
CA ILE A 10 0.46 -2.14 -8.22
C ILE A 10 -0.21 -0.76 -8.23
N ARG A 11 -1.55 -0.71 -8.17
CA ARG A 11 -2.32 0.54 -8.16
C ARG A 11 -2.03 1.37 -6.89
N LEU A 12 -2.12 0.75 -5.71
CA LEU A 12 -1.86 1.39 -4.43
C LEU A 12 -0.41 1.89 -4.32
N LEU A 13 0.56 1.11 -4.79
CA LEU A 13 1.96 1.56 -4.83
C LEU A 13 2.14 2.78 -5.74
N GLY A 14 1.49 2.78 -6.91
CA GLY A 14 1.51 3.90 -7.84
C GLY A 14 0.95 5.18 -7.22
N GLU A 15 -0.21 5.09 -6.57
CA GLU A 15 -0.83 6.23 -5.90
C GLU A 15 -0.05 6.69 -4.67
N PHE A 16 0.54 5.76 -3.91
CA PHE A 16 1.44 6.09 -2.81
C PHE A 16 2.67 6.87 -3.31
N CYS A 17 3.30 6.41 -4.39
CA CYS A 17 4.41 7.12 -5.04
C CYS A 17 4.02 8.55 -5.43
N ARG A 18 2.83 8.74 -6.02
CA ARG A 18 2.31 10.07 -6.39
C ARG A 18 2.11 10.95 -5.16
N LYS A 19 1.47 10.42 -4.11
CA LYS A 19 1.16 11.15 -2.87
C LYS A 19 2.41 11.63 -2.14
N TYR A 20 3.44 10.79 -2.06
CA TYR A 20 4.65 11.08 -1.30
C TYR A 20 5.85 11.53 -2.16
N LYS A 21 5.65 11.68 -3.48
CA LYS A 21 6.69 12.07 -4.45
C LYS A 21 7.92 11.16 -4.38
N MET A 22 7.69 9.86 -4.23
CA MET A 22 8.74 8.83 -4.15
C MET A 22 8.78 8.02 -5.44
N ASN A 23 9.96 7.48 -5.78
CA ASN A 23 10.07 6.51 -6.86
C ASN A 23 9.57 5.12 -6.39
N ARG A 24 9.24 4.24 -7.34
CA ARG A 24 8.69 2.91 -7.05
C ARG A 24 9.63 2.02 -6.26
N ALA A 25 10.94 2.09 -6.49
CA ALA A 25 11.91 1.25 -5.77
C ALA A 25 11.92 1.62 -4.28
N THR A 26 12.03 2.92 -3.95
CA THR A 26 12.00 3.38 -2.55
C THR A 26 10.67 3.06 -1.87
N ALA A 27 9.54 3.25 -2.56
CA ALA A 27 8.24 2.89 -2.00
C ALA A 27 8.10 1.37 -1.77
N ASN A 28 8.58 0.55 -2.72
CA ASN A 28 8.58 -0.89 -2.59
C ASN A 28 9.47 -1.37 -1.43
N ASP A 29 10.63 -0.76 -1.23
CA ASP A 29 11.52 -1.06 -0.10
C ASP A 29 10.83 -0.75 1.23
N ILE A 30 10.10 0.37 1.33
CA ILE A 30 9.29 0.72 2.50
C ILE A 30 8.18 -0.31 2.71
N PHE A 31 7.40 -0.62 1.66
CA PHE A 31 6.29 -1.56 1.76
C PHE A 31 6.76 -2.95 2.19
N SER A 32 7.90 -3.40 1.66
CA SER A 32 8.52 -4.68 2.03
C SER A 32 9.04 -4.65 3.47
N LYS A 33 9.79 -3.61 3.85
CA LYS A 33 10.38 -3.48 5.20
C LYS A 33 9.34 -3.43 6.31
N TYR A 34 8.17 -2.89 6.03
CA TYR A 34 7.12 -2.69 7.02
C TYR A 34 5.91 -3.62 6.84
N GLU A 35 6.06 -4.65 6.00
CA GLU A 35 5.07 -5.73 5.75
C GLU A 35 3.73 -5.22 5.20
N ILE A 36 3.76 -4.14 4.42
CA ILE A 36 2.54 -3.56 3.81
C ILE A 36 1.96 -4.47 2.74
N TRP A 37 2.79 -5.20 1.98
CA TRP A 37 2.31 -6.16 0.98
C TRP A 37 1.49 -7.28 1.63
N GLN A 38 2.07 -7.93 2.64
CA GLN A 38 1.37 -8.93 3.44
C GLN A 38 0.09 -8.37 4.08
N TYR A 39 0.12 -7.13 4.58
CA TYR A 39 -1.08 -6.48 5.10
C TYR A 39 -2.19 -6.32 4.06
N ILE A 40 -1.85 -5.94 2.83
CA ILE A 40 -2.82 -5.83 1.71
C ILE A 40 -3.40 -7.21 1.36
N GLU A 41 -2.56 -8.26 1.32
CA GLU A 41 -2.98 -9.63 1.05
C GLU A 41 -3.91 -10.19 2.13
N GLU A 42 -3.52 -10.07 3.41
CA GLU A 42 -4.29 -10.56 4.55
C GLU A 42 -5.62 -9.81 4.73
N CYS A 43 -5.66 -8.53 4.36
CA CYS A 43 -6.85 -7.69 4.48
C CYS A 43 -7.56 -7.46 3.13
N TYR A 44 -7.31 -8.31 2.12
CA TYR A 44 -7.80 -8.09 0.75
C TYR A 44 -9.31 -7.85 0.69
N ASP A 45 -10.10 -8.64 1.40
CA ASP A 45 -11.57 -8.53 1.37
C ASP A 45 -12.05 -7.13 1.78
N MET A 46 -11.37 -6.53 2.78
CA MET A 46 -11.65 -5.17 3.24
C MET A 46 -11.09 -4.12 2.26
N PHE A 47 -9.88 -4.34 1.76
CA PHE A 47 -9.25 -3.43 0.79
C PHE A 47 -10.04 -3.36 -0.53
N HIS A 48 -10.60 -4.48 -0.98
CA HIS A 48 -11.33 -4.59 -2.23
C HIS A 48 -12.68 -3.86 -2.22
N ILE A 49 -13.33 -3.78 -1.05
CA ILE A 49 -14.58 -3.02 -0.88
C ILE A 49 -14.34 -1.54 -0.60
N ASN A 50 -13.15 -1.19 -0.10
CA ASN A 50 -12.76 0.19 0.18
C ASN A 50 -12.28 0.91 -1.08
N GLY A 51 -12.44 2.23 -1.10
CA GLY A 51 -11.79 3.07 -2.09
C GLY A 51 -10.28 3.18 -1.85
N ASP A 52 -9.51 3.31 -2.93
CA ASP A 52 -8.04 3.46 -2.86
C ASP A 52 -7.60 4.60 -1.93
N GLU A 53 -8.33 5.72 -1.88
CA GLU A 53 -8.01 6.83 -0.99
C GLU A 53 -8.03 6.41 0.49
N TYR A 54 -9.03 5.61 0.89
CA TYR A 54 -9.13 5.10 2.26
C TYR A 54 -7.99 4.12 2.55
N ASN A 55 -7.75 3.17 1.64
CA ASN A 55 -6.67 2.19 1.76
C ASN A 55 -5.29 2.88 1.88
N LEU A 56 -5.04 3.91 1.07
CA LEU A 56 -3.80 4.69 1.13
C LEU A 56 -3.67 5.47 2.44
N ASN A 57 -4.76 6.02 2.96
CA ASN A 57 -4.74 6.73 4.25
C ASN A 57 -4.41 5.77 5.41
N ASP A 58 -4.93 4.54 5.38
CA ASP A 58 -4.63 3.53 6.39
C ASP A 58 -3.17 3.05 6.31
N ILE A 59 -2.68 2.69 5.13
CA ILE A 59 -1.27 2.37 4.88
C ILE A 59 -0.36 3.53 5.37
N SER A 60 -0.72 4.77 5.02
CA SER A 60 0.03 5.95 5.43
C SER A 60 0.07 6.13 6.95
N ARG A 61 -1.03 5.81 7.64
CA ARG A 61 -1.11 5.89 9.10
C ARG A 61 -0.20 4.85 9.76
N ILE A 62 -0.17 3.63 9.24
CA ILE A 62 0.74 2.57 9.71
C ILE A 62 2.19 3.02 9.55
N LEU A 63 2.56 3.48 8.35
CA LEU A 63 3.93 3.89 8.04
C LEU A 63 4.40 5.11 8.85
N LYS A 64 3.55 6.14 9.01
CA LYS A 64 3.84 7.30 9.87
C LYS A 64 4.06 6.90 11.33
N ARG A 65 3.23 6.00 11.87
CA ARG A 65 3.38 5.50 13.25
C ARG A 65 4.69 4.74 13.44
N LYS A 66 5.19 4.09 12.39
CA LYS A 66 6.49 3.39 12.39
C LYS A 66 7.67 4.30 12.02
N GLY A 67 7.45 5.61 11.78
CA GLY A 67 8.49 6.58 11.40
C GLY A 67 9.10 6.33 10.02
N ALA A 68 8.37 5.66 9.14
CA ALA A 68 8.84 5.28 7.80
C ALA A 68 8.69 6.41 6.77
N ILE A 69 7.73 7.31 7.01
CA ILE A 69 7.36 8.47 6.18
C ILE A 69 6.84 9.61 7.04
#